data_AF-A0A496NEJ9-F1
#
_entry.id   AF-A0A496NEJ9-F1
#
_cell.length_a   1.000
_cell.length_b   1.000
_cell.length_c   1.000
_cell.angle_alpha   90.00
_cell.angle_beta   90.00
_cell.angle_gamma   90.00
#
_symmetry.space_group_name_H-M   'P 1'
#
loop_
_entity.id
_entity.type
_entity.pdbx_description
1 polymer ?
#
loop_
_entity_poly.entity_id
_entity_poly.type
_entity_poly.pdbx_seq_one_letter_code
_entity_poly.pdbx_strand_id
1 'polypeptide(L)'
;MKKAFIVAAVCLSFVQISYAKTSDLPFVGTRYFNMAGGNCTKESITIKKNGEVSLKYHGCQGTGTYFKGKFSNPLKIQDKNETYYYQIKDNQIYELDENKQVSNKCTIIGRQDSLCISQLIE
;
A
#
# COMPACT_ATOMS: atom_id res chain seq x y z
N MET A 1 1.35 57.65 -47.34
CA MET A 1 0.45 56.61 -46.79
C MET A 1 1.24 55.75 -45.80
N LYS A 2 1.06 55.93 -44.48
CA LYS A 2 1.74 55.13 -43.44
C LYS A 2 0.77 54.06 -42.95
N LYS A 3 1.05 52.78 -43.19
CA LYS A 3 0.28 51.66 -42.64
C LYS A 3 0.81 51.35 -41.25
N ALA A 4 0.00 51.60 -40.23
CA ALA A 4 0.26 51.15 -38.88
C ALA A 4 -0.12 49.67 -38.77
N PHE A 5 0.83 48.82 -38.35
CA PHE A 5 0.54 47.45 -37.96
C PHE A 5 0.31 47.42 -36.45
N ILE A 6 -0.94 47.17 -36.04
CA ILE A 6 -1.29 46.89 -34.65
C ILE A 6 -1.07 45.39 -34.46
N VAL A 7 -0.06 45.02 -33.67
CA VAL A 7 0.14 43.64 -33.23
C VAL A 7 -0.65 43.45 -31.95
N ALA A 8 -1.79 42.76 -32.04
CA ALA A 8 -2.57 42.35 -30.88
C ALA A 8 -1.85 41.20 -30.16
N ALA A 9 -1.35 41.45 -28.96
CA ALA A 9 -0.79 40.43 -28.09
C ALA A 9 -1.92 39.60 -27.47
N VAL A 10 -2.11 38.37 -27.96
CA VAL A 10 -3.03 37.40 -27.37
C VAL A 10 -2.32 36.71 -26.20
N CYS A 11 -2.69 37.08 -24.97
CA CYS A 11 -2.25 36.38 -23.76
C CYS A 11 -2.93 35.01 -23.69
N LEU A 12 -2.25 33.98 -24.19
CA LEU A 12 -2.61 32.57 -23.97
C LEU A 12 -2.30 32.21 -22.51
N SER A 13 -3.31 32.30 -21.65
CA SER A 13 -3.26 31.72 -20.31
C SER A 13 -3.33 30.20 -20.44
N PHE A 14 -2.17 29.54 -20.35
CA PHE A 14 -2.11 28.09 -20.20
C PHE A 14 -2.67 27.72 -18.83
N VAL A 15 -3.91 27.23 -18.80
CA VAL A 15 -4.46 26.57 -17.62
C VAL A 15 -3.69 25.27 -17.43
N GLN A 16 -2.76 25.26 -16.47
CA GLN A 16 -2.08 24.04 -16.03
C GLN A 16 -3.10 23.18 -15.29
N ILE A 17 -3.78 22.30 -16.02
CA ILE A 17 -4.60 21.25 -15.39
C ILE A 17 -3.60 20.26 -14.78
N SER A 18 -3.27 20.47 -13.51
CA SER A 18 -2.58 19.47 -12.71
C SER A 18 -3.51 18.27 -12.57
N TYR A 19 -3.33 17.28 -13.44
CA TYR A 19 -3.85 15.95 -13.18
C TYR A 19 -3.16 15.46 -11.90
N ALA A 20 -3.91 15.44 -10.80
CA ALA A 20 -3.47 14.72 -9.61
C ALA A 20 -3.08 13.33 -10.07
N LYS A 21 -1.80 12.96 -9.93
CA LYS A 21 -1.33 11.59 -10.15
C LYS A 21 -2.35 10.70 -9.47
N THR A 22 -3.09 9.91 -10.24
CA THR A 22 -3.81 8.76 -9.68
C THR A 22 -2.77 8.03 -8.86
N SER A 23 -2.95 8.01 -7.54
CA SER A 23 -2.05 7.28 -6.66
C SER A 23 -1.90 5.89 -7.26
N ASP A 24 -0.68 5.43 -7.54
CA ASP A 24 -0.37 4.08 -8.03
C ASP A 24 -0.71 3.05 -6.93
N LEU A 25 -1.99 3.00 -6.56
CA LEU A 25 -2.53 2.08 -5.58
C LEU A 25 -2.68 0.72 -6.28
N PRO A 26 -2.17 -0.37 -5.69
CA PRO A 26 -2.27 -1.70 -6.31
C PRO A 26 -3.72 -2.19 -6.40
N PHE A 27 -4.61 -1.64 -5.56
CA PHE A 27 -6.06 -1.81 -5.61
C PHE A 27 -6.72 -0.77 -4.70
N VAL A 28 -8.04 -0.64 -4.80
CA VAL A 28 -8.88 0.08 -3.84
C VAL A 28 -9.94 -0.89 -3.33
N GLY A 29 -10.12 -0.93 -2.01
CA GLY A 29 -11.01 -1.87 -1.33
C GLY A 29 -10.27 -2.66 -0.27
N THR A 30 -10.92 -3.73 0.22
CA THR A 30 -10.33 -4.67 1.17
C THR A 30 -9.96 -5.94 0.45
N ARG A 31 -8.76 -6.45 0.73
CA ARG A 31 -8.34 -7.79 0.35
C ARG A 31 -7.84 -8.53 1.58
N TYR A 32 -8.03 -9.83 1.56
CA TYR A 32 -7.66 -10.75 2.62
C TYR A 32 -6.46 -11.59 2.21
N PHE A 33 -5.69 -12.00 3.21
CA PHE A 33 -4.59 -12.93 3.06
C PHE A 33 -4.48 -13.80 4.32
N ASN A 34 -3.65 -14.83 4.27
CA ASN A 34 -3.38 -15.70 5.41
C ASN A 34 -1.89 -16.05 5.40
N MET A 35 -1.10 -15.28 6.14
CA MET A 35 0.35 -15.50 6.17
C MET A 35 0.72 -16.77 6.94
N ALA A 36 -0.11 -17.19 7.91
CA ALA A 36 0.21 -18.32 8.79
C ALA A 36 -0.23 -19.67 8.23
N GLY A 37 -1.15 -19.69 7.28
CA GLY A 37 -1.74 -20.89 6.69
C GLY A 37 -2.64 -21.69 7.64
N GLY A 38 -2.92 -21.19 8.85
CA GLY A 38 -3.69 -21.90 9.88
C GLY A 38 -5.17 -21.51 9.91
N ASN A 39 -5.96 -22.27 10.66
CA ASN A 39 -7.33 -21.85 10.99
C ASN A 39 -7.28 -20.62 11.92
N CYS A 40 -8.22 -19.68 11.77
CA CYS A 40 -8.23 -18.43 12.54
C CYS A 40 -6.95 -17.56 12.42
N THR A 41 -6.25 -17.58 11.29
CA THR A 41 -5.06 -16.73 11.07
C THR A 41 -5.22 -15.88 9.82
N LYS A 42 -6.36 -15.18 9.72
CA LYS A 42 -6.68 -14.37 8.54
C LYS A 42 -6.26 -12.92 8.78
N GLU A 43 -5.71 -12.28 7.78
CA GLU A 43 -5.43 -10.86 7.79
C GLU A 43 -6.21 -10.14 6.68
N SER A 44 -6.35 -8.82 6.83
CA SER A 44 -6.87 -7.96 5.76
C SER A 44 -6.05 -6.69 5.60
N ILE A 45 -5.98 -6.24 4.36
CA ILE A 45 -5.48 -4.93 3.96
C ILE A 45 -6.60 -4.16 3.27
N THR A 46 -6.90 -2.97 3.77
CA THR A 46 -7.83 -2.04 3.11
C THR A 46 -7.04 -0.85 2.58
N ILE A 47 -7.21 -0.52 1.30
CA ILE A 47 -6.66 0.68 0.67
C ILE A 47 -7.83 1.55 0.18
N LYS A 48 -7.96 2.76 0.73
CA LYS A 48 -8.99 3.73 0.31
C LYS A 48 -8.52 4.54 -0.89
N LYS A 49 -9.45 5.12 -1.65
CA LYS A 49 -9.17 6.00 -2.81
C LYS A 49 -8.22 7.17 -2.50
N ASN A 50 -8.22 7.65 -1.26
CA ASN A 50 -7.34 8.74 -0.79
C ASN A 50 -5.95 8.25 -0.29
N GLY A 51 -5.62 6.99 -0.56
CA GLY A 51 -4.38 6.34 -0.15
C GLY A 51 -4.28 6.04 1.35
N GLU A 52 -5.37 6.16 2.13
CA GLU A 52 -5.37 5.65 3.52
C GLU A 52 -5.40 4.12 3.52
N VAL A 53 -4.55 3.52 4.35
CA VAL A 53 -4.37 2.07 4.47
C VAL A 53 -4.62 1.61 5.89
N SER A 54 -5.21 0.44 6.04
CA SER A 54 -5.22 -0.30 7.31
C SER A 54 -4.90 -1.78 7.12
N LEU A 55 -4.04 -2.33 7.98
CA LEU A 55 -3.80 -3.76 8.11
C LEU A 55 -4.42 -4.28 9.41
N LYS A 56 -5.15 -5.39 9.34
CA LYS A 56 -5.85 -6.00 10.48
C LYS A 56 -5.61 -7.50 10.57
N TYR A 57 -5.63 -8.04 11.78
CA TYR A 57 -5.80 -9.49 12.01
C TYR A 57 -7.23 -9.85 12.34
N HIS A 58 -7.56 -11.09 12.03
CA HIS A 58 -8.81 -11.76 12.33
C HIS A 58 -8.49 -13.13 12.93
N GLY A 59 -8.29 -13.14 14.25
CA GLY A 59 -8.03 -14.34 15.03
C GLY A 59 -9.29 -14.93 15.67
N CYS A 60 -9.19 -16.15 16.22
CA CYS A 60 -10.29 -16.78 16.95
C CYS A 60 -10.73 -15.94 18.18
N GLN A 61 -9.80 -15.20 18.78
CA GLN A 61 -10.03 -14.39 19.97
C GLN A 61 -10.46 -12.94 19.67
N GLY A 62 -10.52 -12.55 18.39
CA GLY A 62 -10.95 -11.22 17.99
C GLY A 62 -10.22 -10.65 16.78
N THR A 63 -10.52 -9.39 16.51
CA THR A 63 -9.94 -8.60 15.41
C THR A 63 -9.22 -7.38 15.98
N GLY A 64 -8.08 -7.04 15.42
CA GLY A 64 -7.37 -5.81 15.76
C GLY A 64 -6.61 -5.23 14.58
N THR A 65 -5.99 -4.06 14.77
CA THR A 65 -5.28 -3.33 13.71
C THR A 65 -3.80 -3.27 14.05
N TYR A 66 -2.93 -3.69 13.11
CA TYR A 66 -1.48 -3.60 13.27
C TYR A 66 -0.88 -2.37 12.61
N PHE A 67 -1.56 -1.81 11.61
CA PHE A 67 -1.09 -0.61 10.92
C PHE A 67 -2.26 0.23 10.43
N LYS A 68 -2.10 1.55 10.55
CA LYS A 68 -2.96 2.54 9.92
C LYS A 68 -2.10 3.71 9.48
N GLY A 69 -2.21 4.11 8.22
CA GLY A 69 -1.36 5.16 7.66
C GLY A 69 -1.69 5.51 6.22
N LYS A 70 -0.74 6.15 5.54
CA LYS A 70 -0.78 6.35 4.09
C LYS A 70 -0.12 5.19 3.37
N PHE A 71 -0.61 4.87 2.18
CA PHE A 71 -0.03 3.84 1.34
C PHE A 71 1.38 4.22 0.92
N SER A 72 2.30 3.30 1.16
CA SER A 72 3.62 3.22 0.56
C SER A 72 3.84 1.77 0.15
N ASN A 73 4.70 1.53 -0.83
CA ASN A 73 5.08 0.18 -1.20
C ASN A 73 6.61 0.09 -1.23
N PRO A 74 7.25 -0.59 -0.25
CA PRO A 74 6.61 -1.37 0.81
C PRO A 74 6.05 -0.49 1.97
N LEU A 75 5.08 -1.03 2.71
CA LEU A 75 4.53 -0.46 3.95
C LEU A 75 5.50 -0.74 5.10
N LYS A 76 6.02 0.30 5.76
CA LYS A 76 6.87 0.13 6.95
C LYS A 76 6.00 -0.13 8.18
N ILE A 77 6.29 -1.22 8.89
CA ILE A 77 5.65 -1.56 10.16
C ILE A 77 6.69 -1.47 11.27
N GLN A 78 6.33 -0.84 12.37
CA GLN A 78 7.11 -0.81 13.60
C GLN A 78 6.27 -1.47 14.68
N ASP A 79 6.69 -2.63 15.15
CA ASP A 79 6.08 -3.32 16.28
C ASP A 79 7.13 -3.52 17.38
N LYS A 80 6.90 -2.91 18.55
CA LYS A 80 7.86 -2.85 19.65
C LYS A 80 9.25 -2.39 19.18
N ASN A 81 10.21 -3.32 19.12
CA ASN A 81 11.60 -3.09 18.74
C ASN A 81 11.95 -3.67 17.36
N GLU A 82 10.97 -4.20 16.64
CA GLU A 82 11.17 -4.81 15.33
C GLU A 82 10.62 -3.90 14.22
N THR A 83 11.40 -3.76 13.15
CA THR A 83 10.97 -3.12 11.91
C THR A 83 10.91 -4.17 10.83
N TYR A 84 9.76 -4.28 10.18
CA TYR A 84 9.54 -5.12 9.02
C TYR A 84 8.65 -4.37 8.03
N TYR A 85 8.42 -4.96 6.87
CA TYR A 85 7.64 -4.32 5.83
C TYR A 85 6.65 -5.24 5.17
N TYR A 86 5.56 -4.68 4.65
CA TYR A 86 4.67 -5.38 3.74
C TYR A 86 4.78 -4.82 2.33
N GLN A 87 5.24 -5.64 1.38
CA GLN A 87 5.27 -5.30 -0.02
C GLN A 87 4.08 -5.93 -0.74
N ILE A 88 3.42 -5.17 -1.61
CA ILE A 88 2.35 -5.68 -2.48
C ILE A 88 2.85 -5.69 -3.91
N LYS A 89 2.80 -6.84 -4.57
CA LYS A 89 3.21 -6.99 -5.97
C LYS A 89 2.44 -8.16 -6.59
N ASP A 90 1.93 -8.00 -7.81
CA ASP A 90 1.30 -9.06 -8.59
C ASP A 90 0.19 -9.83 -7.83
N ASN A 91 -0.71 -9.11 -7.13
CA ASN A 91 -1.75 -9.67 -6.25
C ASN A 91 -1.23 -10.54 -5.09
N GLN A 92 0.06 -10.47 -4.78
CA GLN A 92 0.66 -11.09 -3.62
C GLN A 92 1.05 -10.03 -2.59
N ILE A 93 1.11 -10.46 -1.33
CA ILE A 93 1.67 -9.69 -0.23
C ILE A 93 2.86 -10.45 0.37
N TYR A 94 3.96 -9.73 0.57
CA TYR A 94 5.22 -10.26 1.08
C TYR A 94 5.53 -9.55 2.40
N GLU A 95 5.84 -10.30 3.45
CA GLU A 95 6.54 -9.69 4.59
C GLU A 95 8.03 -9.64 4.27
N LEU A 96 8.63 -8.47 4.43
CA LEU A 96 10.06 -8.26 4.29
C LEU A 96 10.69 -7.95 5.65
N ASP A 97 11.90 -8.42 5.87
CA ASP A 97 12.72 -8.06 7.02
C ASP A 97 13.25 -6.61 6.95
N GLU A 98 14.02 -6.18 7.96
CA GLU A 98 14.63 -4.86 8.01
C GLU A 98 15.58 -4.56 6.83
N ASN A 99 16.15 -5.61 6.23
CA ASN A 99 17.02 -5.55 5.05
C ASN A 99 16.24 -5.62 3.72
N LYS A 100 14.90 -5.57 3.79
CA LYS A 100 13.97 -5.65 2.67
C LYS A 100 14.06 -6.97 1.89
N GLN A 101 14.52 -8.03 2.52
CA GLN A 101 14.48 -9.39 1.99
C GLN A 101 13.19 -10.08 2.43
N VAL A 102 12.69 -11.05 1.67
CA VAL A 102 11.49 -11.79 2.06
C VAL A 102 11.77 -12.54 3.38
N SER A 103 10.97 -12.22 4.39
CA SER A 103 11.06 -12.78 5.73
C SER A 103 10.70 -14.26 5.72
N ASN A 104 11.30 -15.03 6.63
CA ASN A 104 10.90 -16.41 6.95
C ASN A 104 10.37 -16.53 8.40
N LYS A 105 10.16 -15.41 9.09
CA LYS A 105 9.72 -15.34 10.50
C LYS A 105 8.24 -15.02 10.66
N CYS A 106 7.65 -14.41 9.64
CA CYS A 106 6.28 -13.92 9.57
C CYS A 106 5.88 -13.27 10.90
N THR A 107 6.52 -12.14 11.19
CA THR A 107 6.71 -11.51 12.50
C THR A 107 5.43 -11.39 13.32
N ILE A 108 4.30 -11.09 12.66
CA ILE A 108 3.00 -10.96 13.35
C ILE A 108 2.47 -12.29 13.88
N ILE A 109 2.74 -13.39 13.18
CA ILE A 109 2.17 -14.71 13.43
C ILE A 109 3.18 -15.68 14.06
N GLY A 110 4.46 -15.32 14.10
CA GLY A 110 5.54 -16.14 14.69
C GLY A 110 5.82 -17.44 13.96
N ARG A 111 5.51 -17.54 12.65
CA ARG A 111 5.76 -18.74 11.85
C ARG A 111 7.22 -18.78 11.41
N GLN A 112 7.92 -19.84 11.79
CA GLN A 112 9.29 -20.09 11.34
C GLN A 112 9.27 -21.10 10.17
N ASP A 113 10.32 -21.05 9.34
CA ASP A 113 10.66 -22.05 8.30
C ASP A 113 9.90 -21.99 6.97
N SER A 114 9.28 -20.85 6.63
CA SER A 114 8.76 -20.62 5.27
C SER A 114 8.74 -19.15 4.89
N LEU A 115 8.93 -18.85 3.61
CA LEU A 115 8.81 -17.49 3.10
C LEU A 115 7.41 -16.92 3.36
N CYS A 116 7.36 -15.70 3.86
CA CYS A 116 6.14 -14.99 4.20
C CYS A 116 5.53 -14.35 2.96
N ILE A 117 4.85 -15.18 2.17
CA ILE A 117 4.19 -14.81 0.93
C ILE A 117 2.76 -15.34 0.98
N SER A 118 1.79 -14.48 0.69
CA SER A 118 0.39 -14.89 0.56
C SER A 118 -0.26 -14.24 -0.67
N GLN A 119 -1.24 -14.93 -1.24
CA GLN A 119 -2.15 -14.33 -2.20
C GLN A 119 -3.08 -13.33 -1.51
N LEU A 120 -3.40 -12.24 -2.20
CA LEU A 120 -4.47 -11.33 -1.85
C LEU A 120 -5.75 -11.76 -2.53
N ILE A 121 -6.80 -11.98 -1.75
CA ILE A 121 -8.10 -12.47 -2.19
C ILE A 121 -9.15 -11.42 -1.83
N GLU A 122 -10.13 -11.18 -2.71
CA GLU A 122 -11.23 -10.25 -2.46
C GLU A 122 -12.25 -10.80 -1.44
#